data_AF-A0A496V425-F1
#
_entry.id   AF-A0A496V425-F1
#
_cell.length_a   1.000
_cell.length_b   1.000
_cell.length_c   1.000
_cell.angle_alpha   90.00
_cell.angle_beta   90.00
_cell.angle_gamma   90.00
#
_symmetry.space_group_name_H-M   'P 1'
#
loop_
_entity.id
_entity.type
_entity.pdbx_description
1 polymer ?
#
loop_
_entity_poly.entity_id
_entity_poly.type
_entity_poly.pdbx_seq_one_letter_code
_entity_poly.pdbx_strand_id
1 'polypeptide(L)'
;MMTYIPSLFKTDLATAATTSENQDRAEMIEHPKGLLLIIADGAGGLGGGSEAAEIVIQIVKETSVSEAEFSNPLRWGHILTEADHQLYAHPIAGETTAVIVALSGGFVCGASVGDSGAFLVQEKTGIELTAQQHRKPLLGSGGALPIPYGPIPLAGTLLIATDGLIKYAPMTTIRQIISKNAVKSVANLLIECVRYPSGNLPDNVTVIVCRKADNLES
;
A
#
# COMPACT_ATOMS: atom_id res chain seq x y z
N MET A 1 5.59 2.13 35.11
CA MET A 1 4.61 3.08 34.56
C MET A 1 4.77 3.05 33.06
N MET A 2 3.86 2.37 32.34
CA MET A 2 3.94 2.25 30.88
C MET A 2 3.39 3.55 30.31
N THR A 3 4.26 4.42 29.82
CA THR A 3 3.85 5.68 29.21
C THR A 3 3.12 5.35 27.91
N TYR A 4 1.81 5.60 27.86
CA TYR A 4 1.03 5.50 26.63
C TYR A 4 1.49 6.62 25.70
N ILE A 5 2.31 6.28 24.70
CA ILE A 5 2.66 7.20 23.61
C ILE A 5 1.50 7.08 22.59
N PRO A 6 0.72 8.16 22.35
CA PRO A 6 -0.31 8.13 21.32
C PRO A 6 0.33 7.75 19.98
N SER A 7 -0.33 6.89 19.20
CA SER A 7 0.11 6.60 17.83
C SER A 7 0.27 7.91 17.06
N LEU A 8 1.45 8.10 16.47
CA LEU A 8 1.77 9.24 15.60
C LEU A 8 0.87 9.31 14.36
N PHE A 9 0.17 8.21 14.04
CA PHE A 9 -0.66 8.06 12.87
C PHE A 9 -2.05 7.56 13.22
N LYS A 10 -3.07 8.19 12.64
CA LYS A 10 -4.42 7.64 12.54
C LYS A 10 -4.43 6.78 11.28
N THR A 11 -4.81 5.52 11.40
CA THR A 11 -4.84 4.57 10.29
C THR A 11 -6.18 3.87 10.16
N ASP A 12 -6.44 3.36 8.96
CA ASP A 12 -7.55 2.47 8.64
C ASP A 12 -7.12 1.51 7.53
N LEU A 13 -7.54 0.25 7.61
CA LEU A 13 -7.24 -0.80 6.65
C LEU A 13 -8.50 -1.63 6.45
N ALA A 14 -8.88 -1.83 5.19
CA ALA A 14 -9.99 -2.71 4.84
C ALA A 14 -9.64 -3.50 3.57
N THR A 15 -10.16 -4.72 3.49
CA THR A 15 -10.08 -5.58 2.31
C THR A 15 -11.44 -6.22 2.06
N ALA A 16 -11.83 -6.36 0.80
CA ALA A 16 -13.02 -7.07 0.39
C ALA A 16 -12.80 -7.75 -0.97
N ALA A 17 -13.20 -9.01 -1.07
CA ALA A 17 -12.98 -9.85 -2.25
C ALA A 17 -14.27 -10.07 -3.04
N THR A 18 -14.13 -10.35 -4.34
CA THR A 18 -15.23 -10.73 -5.24
C THR A 18 -15.60 -12.20 -5.15
N THR A 19 -14.66 -13.05 -4.72
CA THR A 19 -14.81 -14.50 -4.61
C THR A 19 -14.38 -14.99 -3.22
N SER A 20 -14.42 -16.30 -3.01
CA SER A 20 -13.95 -16.92 -1.77
C SER A 20 -12.43 -16.85 -1.57
N GLU A 21 -11.66 -16.56 -2.62
CA GLU A 21 -10.19 -16.53 -2.57
C GLU A 21 -9.69 -15.11 -2.85
N ASN A 22 -9.32 -14.40 -1.79
CA ASN A 22 -8.75 -13.06 -1.87
C ASN A 22 -7.25 -13.14 -2.18
N GLN A 23 -6.82 -12.55 -3.29
CA GLN A 23 -5.41 -12.52 -3.70
C GLN A 23 -4.71 -11.23 -3.29
N ASP A 24 -5.44 -10.26 -2.73
CA ASP A 24 -4.84 -9.08 -2.12
C ASP A 24 -4.25 -9.41 -0.75
N ARG A 25 -3.15 -8.75 -0.41
CA ARG A 25 -2.60 -8.69 0.94
C ARG A 25 -2.23 -7.26 1.31
N ALA A 26 -2.34 -6.97 2.59
CA ALA A 26 -1.96 -5.68 3.13
C ALA A 26 -1.55 -5.79 4.60
N GLU A 27 -0.56 -5.02 5.01
CA GLU A 27 -0.09 -4.96 6.38
C GLU A 27 0.26 -3.52 6.79
N MET A 28 0.06 -3.24 8.08
CA MET A 28 0.50 -2.00 8.74
C MET A 28 1.43 -2.37 9.88
N ILE A 29 2.72 -2.13 9.70
CA ILE A 29 3.78 -2.61 10.58
C ILE A 29 4.33 -1.42 11.37
N GLU A 30 4.02 -1.38 12.66
CA GLU A 30 4.69 -0.49 13.59
C GLU A 30 6.17 -0.87 13.66
N HIS A 31 7.03 0.11 13.35
CA HIS A 31 8.45 -0.09 13.30
C HIS A 31 9.13 0.89 14.27
N PRO A 32 10.23 0.54 14.96
CA PRO A 32 10.94 1.48 15.84
C PRO A 32 11.40 2.79 15.17
N LYS A 33 11.36 2.82 13.84
CA LYS A 33 11.82 3.92 12.97
C LYS A 33 10.66 4.71 12.34
N GLY A 34 9.41 4.28 12.54
CA GLY A 34 8.24 4.85 11.88
C GLY A 34 7.10 3.85 11.67
N LEU A 35 6.31 4.08 10.62
CA LEU A 35 5.23 3.18 10.21
C LEU A 35 5.52 2.67 8.80
N LEU A 36 5.53 1.36 8.64
CA LEU A 36 5.71 0.70 7.34
C LEU A 36 4.37 0.14 6.90
N LEU A 37 3.97 0.46 5.68
CA LEU A 37 2.71 0.04 5.07
C LEU A 37 3.03 -0.71 3.79
N ILE A 38 2.30 -1.78 3.52
CA ILE A 38 2.47 -2.52 2.28
C ILE A 38 1.13 -3.06 1.79
N ILE A 39 0.91 -2.98 0.49
CA ILE A 39 -0.15 -3.67 -0.25
C ILE A 39 0.49 -4.48 -1.37
N ALA A 40 -0.03 -5.67 -1.63
CA ALA A 40 0.29 -6.53 -2.76
C ALA A 40 -1.01 -7.12 -3.33
N ASP A 41 -1.13 -7.14 -4.65
CA ASP A 41 -2.28 -7.67 -5.39
C ASP A 41 -1.80 -8.84 -6.25
N GLY A 42 -2.23 -10.05 -5.92
CA GLY A 42 -1.82 -11.27 -6.58
C GLY A 42 -2.50 -11.47 -7.94
N ALA A 43 -1.73 -11.79 -8.98
CA ALA A 43 -2.27 -11.98 -10.32
C ALA A 43 -3.00 -13.33 -10.48
N GLY A 44 -4.29 -13.31 -10.83
CA GLY A 44 -5.14 -14.51 -10.95
C GLY A 44 -4.92 -15.39 -12.20
N GLY A 45 -4.01 -15.05 -13.11
CA GLY A 45 -3.89 -15.72 -14.42
C GLY A 45 -3.03 -16.98 -14.46
N LEU A 46 -1.97 -17.06 -13.65
CA LEU A 46 -0.99 -18.17 -13.67
C LEU A 46 -1.09 -19.09 -12.45
N GLY A 47 -2.04 -18.84 -11.55
CA GLY A 47 -2.07 -19.44 -10.21
C GLY A 47 -0.98 -18.85 -9.29
N GLY A 48 -1.07 -19.08 -7.98
CA GLY A 48 -0.03 -18.69 -7.03
C GLY A 48 -0.02 -17.20 -6.64
N GLY A 49 -0.97 -16.39 -7.09
CA GLY A 49 -1.00 -14.94 -6.80
C GLY A 49 -1.15 -14.63 -5.31
N SER A 50 -2.01 -15.39 -4.62
CA SER A 50 -2.20 -15.31 -3.16
C SER A 50 -0.89 -15.59 -2.41
N GLU A 51 -0.18 -16.64 -2.81
CA GLU A 51 1.13 -17.02 -2.26
C GLU A 51 2.18 -15.96 -2.55
N ALA A 52 2.18 -15.39 -3.76
CA ALA A 52 3.12 -14.34 -4.14
C ALA A 52 2.93 -13.07 -3.30
N ALA A 53 1.68 -12.62 -3.14
CA ALA A 53 1.34 -11.48 -2.29
C ALA A 53 1.76 -11.73 -0.83
N GLU A 54 1.48 -12.91 -0.28
CA GLU A 54 1.87 -13.29 1.09
C GLU A 54 3.40 -13.28 1.29
N ILE A 55 4.15 -13.87 0.35
CA ILE A 55 5.62 -13.92 0.43
C ILE A 55 6.22 -12.51 0.40
N VAL A 56 5.71 -11.61 -0.44
CA VAL A 56 6.19 -10.22 -0.50
C VAL A 56 5.98 -9.50 0.83
N ILE A 57 4.80 -9.65 1.44
CA ILE A 57 4.51 -9.10 2.77
C ILE A 57 5.52 -9.64 3.80
N GLN A 58 5.78 -10.95 3.77
CA GLN A 58 6.69 -11.58 4.72
C GLN A 58 8.13 -11.09 4.56
N ILE A 59 8.64 -11.02 3.32
CA ILE A 59 9.98 -10.48 3.02
C ILE A 59 10.11 -9.06 3.58
N VAL A 60 9.13 -8.20 3.33
CA VAL A 60 9.19 -6.80 3.79
C VAL A 60 9.10 -6.70 5.32
N LYS A 61 8.29 -7.54 5.95
CA LYS A 61 8.13 -7.59 7.41
C LYS A 61 9.37 -8.10 8.13
N GLU A 62 10.07 -9.06 7.55
CA GLU A 62 11.28 -9.65 8.14
C GLU A 62 12.55 -8.86 7.83
N THR A 63 12.50 -7.93 6.87
CA THR A 63 13.68 -7.16 6.48
C THR A 63 14.08 -6.18 7.59
N SER A 64 15.29 -6.37 8.11
CA SER A 64 15.93 -5.39 8.98
C SER A 64 16.56 -4.27 8.16
N VAL A 65 16.15 -3.03 8.42
CA VAL A 65 16.72 -1.81 7.82
C VAL A 65 17.20 -0.88 8.93
N SER A 66 18.33 -0.19 8.76
CA SER A 66 18.78 0.90 9.64
C SER A 66 17.86 2.13 9.55
N GLU A 67 18.05 3.13 10.43
CA GLU A 67 17.28 4.39 10.39
C GLU A 67 17.48 5.15 9.09
N ALA A 68 18.74 5.27 8.65
CA ALA A 68 19.07 5.89 7.37
C ALA A 68 18.45 5.14 6.18
N GLU A 69 18.38 3.80 6.24
CA GLU A 69 17.78 2.97 5.19
C GLU A 69 16.26 3.00 5.18
N PHE A 70 15.60 3.12 6.34
CA PHE A 70 14.14 3.18 6.43
C PHE A 70 13.57 4.38 5.66
N SER A 71 14.30 5.50 5.68
CA SER A 71 13.96 6.73 4.94
C SER A 71 14.60 6.80 3.54
N ASN A 72 15.27 5.74 3.08
CA ASN A 72 15.91 5.68 1.77
C ASN A 72 15.04 4.86 0.79
N PRO A 73 14.41 5.50 -0.21
CA PRO A 73 13.54 4.80 -1.17
C PRO A 73 14.29 3.77 -2.03
N LEU A 74 15.59 3.98 -2.28
CA LEU A 74 16.40 3.02 -3.03
C LEU A 74 16.50 1.68 -2.30
N ARG A 75 16.48 1.69 -0.95
CA ARG A 75 16.50 0.45 -0.17
C ARG A 75 15.23 -0.37 -0.40
N TRP A 76 14.07 0.29 -0.40
CA TRP A 76 12.78 -0.36 -0.68
C TRP A 76 12.71 -0.89 -2.12
N GLY A 77 13.29 -0.16 -3.08
CA GLY A 77 13.44 -0.65 -4.46
C GLY A 77 14.26 -1.93 -4.52
N HIS A 78 15.43 -1.97 -3.87
CA HIS A 78 16.27 -3.17 -3.81
C HIS A 78 15.57 -4.36 -3.13
N ILE A 79 14.83 -4.13 -2.04
CA ILE A 79 14.05 -5.18 -1.36
C ILE A 79 13.00 -5.77 -2.32
N LEU A 80 12.33 -4.95 -3.12
CA LEU A 80 11.39 -5.46 -4.13
C LEU A 80 12.09 -6.22 -5.26
N THR A 81 13.30 -5.82 -5.67
CA THR A 81 14.11 -6.61 -6.63
C THR A 81 14.52 -7.96 -6.05
N GLU A 82 14.92 -8.00 -4.77
CA GLU A 82 15.22 -9.24 -4.07
C GLU A 82 13.98 -10.15 -3.96
N ALA A 83 12.81 -9.55 -3.70
CA ALA A 83 11.54 -10.27 -3.64
C ALA A 83 11.14 -10.85 -5.01
N ASP A 84 11.33 -10.11 -6.11
CA ASP A 84 11.06 -10.61 -7.47
C ASP A 84 11.84 -11.88 -7.77
N HIS A 85 13.13 -11.90 -7.47
CA HIS A 85 13.97 -13.08 -7.68
C HIS A 85 13.58 -14.26 -6.78
N GLN A 86 13.21 -14.00 -5.52
CA GLN A 86 12.77 -15.04 -4.59
C GLN A 86 11.45 -15.68 -5.04
N LEU A 87 10.49 -14.86 -5.46
CA LEU A 87 9.22 -15.32 -6.01
C LEU A 87 9.43 -16.11 -7.30
N TYR A 88 10.26 -15.61 -8.23
CA TYR A 88 10.56 -16.29 -9.48
C TYR A 88 11.16 -17.69 -9.27
N ALA A 89 11.97 -17.87 -8.23
CA ALA A 89 12.54 -19.15 -7.85
C ALA A 89 11.59 -20.04 -7.04
N HIS A 90 10.45 -19.52 -6.57
CA HIS A 90 9.55 -20.23 -5.68
C HIS A 90 8.63 -21.19 -6.46
N PRO A 91 8.49 -22.46 -6.06
CA PRO A 91 7.84 -23.49 -6.87
C PRO A 91 6.34 -23.29 -7.09
N ILE A 92 5.68 -22.51 -6.23
CA ILE A 92 4.23 -22.28 -6.27
C ILE A 92 3.84 -20.80 -6.29
N ALA A 93 4.80 -19.87 -6.14
CA ALA A 93 4.44 -18.47 -6.13
C ALA A 93 4.17 -18.01 -7.56
N GLY A 94 3.07 -17.29 -7.74
CA GLY A 94 2.75 -16.61 -8.97
C GLY A 94 3.38 -15.24 -9.03
N GLU A 95 2.67 -14.31 -9.67
CA GLU A 95 3.06 -12.92 -9.74
C GLU A 95 2.20 -12.03 -8.83
N THR A 96 2.76 -10.92 -8.36
CA THR A 96 2.02 -9.92 -7.58
C THR A 96 2.52 -8.49 -7.83
N THR A 97 1.66 -7.51 -7.60
CA THR A 97 2.05 -6.10 -7.44
C THR A 97 2.70 -5.90 -6.06
N ALA A 98 3.34 -4.75 -5.85
CA ALA A 98 3.64 -4.29 -4.51
C ALA A 98 3.73 -2.77 -4.44
N VAL A 99 3.23 -2.20 -3.35
CA VAL A 99 3.49 -0.82 -2.97
C VAL A 99 3.95 -0.79 -1.52
N ILE A 100 5.22 -0.49 -1.29
CA ILE A 100 5.78 -0.27 0.04
C ILE A 100 5.77 1.22 0.33
N VAL A 101 5.25 1.63 1.48
CA VAL A 101 5.34 3.00 1.99
C VAL A 101 5.95 3.02 3.39
N ALA A 102 7.07 3.72 3.54
CA ALA A 102 7.70 4.00 4.82
C ALA A 102 7.45 5.45 5.25
N LEU A 103 6.91 5.63 6.45
CA LEU A 103 6.60 6.91 7.06
C LEU A 103 7.52 7.16 8.25
N SER A 104 8.38 8.18 8.16
CA SER A 104 9.29 8.56 9.24
C SER A 104 9.61 10.04 9.21
N GLY A 105 9.78 10.67 10.37
CA GLY A 105 10.17 12.08 10.48
C GLY A 105 9.23 13.09 9.80
N GLY A 106 7.97 12.71 9.53
CA GLY A 106 7.03 13.54 8.76
C GLY A 106 7.21 13.47 7.24
N PHE A 107 8.01 12.51 6.75
CA PHE A 107 8.21 12.23 5.34
C PHE A 107 7.65 10.86 4.97
N VAL A 108 7.37 10.70 3.68
CA VAL A 108 6.96 9.46 3.04
C VAL A 108 7.96 9.09 1.95
N CYS A 109 8.37 7.83 1.92
CA CYS A 109 9.16 7.26 0.83
C CYS A 109 8.76 5.81 0.61
N GLY A 110 9.24 5.19 -0.47
CA GLY A 110 8.88 3.81 -0.76
C GLY A 110 9.35 3.35 -2.13
N ALA A 111 8.80 2.22 -2.56
CA ALA A 111 8.96 1.71 -3.91
C ALA A 111 7.71 0.94 -4.35
N SER A 112 7.52 0.79 -5.66
CA SER A 112 6.38 0.05 -6.18
C SER A 112 6.64 -0.67 -7.51
N VAL A 113 5.82 -1.69 -7.75
CA VAL A 113 5.68 -2.47 -8.99
C VAL A 113 4.20 -2.78 -9.21
N GLY A 114 3.72 -2.67 -10.44
CA GLY A 114 2.34 -3.03 -10.81
C GLY A 114 1.43 -1.81 -10.96
N ASP A 115 0.15 -2.00 -10.67
CA ASP A 115 -0.92 -1.01 -10.84
C ASP A 115 -1.74 -0.75 -9.56
N SER A 116 -1.39 -1.40 -8.44
CA SER A 116 -1.65 -0.84 -7.10
C SER A 116 -0.93 0.50 -6.96
N GLY A 117 -1.44 1.42 -6.13
CA GLY A 117 -0.93 2.79 -6.11
C GLY A 117 -0.97 3.45 -4.73
N ALA A 118 -0.12 4.47 -4.56
CA ALA A 118 -0.10 5.32 -3.38
C ALA A 118 -0.25 6.80 -3.72
N PHE A 119 -1.04 7.51 -2.92
CA PHE A 119 -1.42 8.91 -3.15
C PHE A 119 -1.35 9.71 -1.86
N LEU A 120 -0.82 10.93 -1.94
CA LEU A 120 -1.06 11.97 -0.95
C LEU A 120 -2.29 12.79 -1.37
N VAL A 121 -3.40 12.57 -0.69
CA VAL A 121 -4.69 13.22 -0.97
C VAL A 121 -4.88 14.44 -0.07
N GLN A 122 -5.07 15.60 -0.69
CA GLN A 122 -5.38 16.86 -0.03
C GLN A 122 -6.74 17.39 -0.51
N GLU A 123 -7.25 18.42 0.17
CA GLU A 123 -8.61 18.95 -0.09
C GLU A 123 -8.82 19.45 -1.52
N LYS A 124 -7.78 20.02 -2.15
CA LYS A 124 -7.86 20.61 -3.50
C LYS A 124 -6.89 19.99 -4.51
N THR A 125 -5.87 19.29 -4.02
CA THR A 125 -4.76 18.75 -4.81
C THR A 125 -4.51 17.30 -4.42
N GLY A 126 -3.61 16.65 -5.14
CA GLY A 126 -3.07 15.36 -4.74
C GLY A 126 -1.77 15.08 -5.47
N ILE A 127 -0.96 14.20 -4.90
CA ILE A 127 0.26 13.70 -5.52
C ILE A 127 0.12 12.18 -5.61
N GLU A 128 0.23 11.64 -6.81
CA GLU A 128 0.40 10.19 -6.99
C GLU A 128 1.88 9.87 -6.81
N LEU A 129 2.20 9.17 -5.72
CA LEU A 129 3.57 8.80 -5.37
C LEU A 129 4.12 7.75 -6.35
N THR A 130 3.24 6.91 -6.89
CA THR A 130 3.54 5.81 -7.78
C THR A 130 3.42 6.16 -9.27
N ALA A 131 3.34 7.46 -9.62
CA ALA A 131 3.03 7.91 -10.99
C ALA A 131 4.03 7.46 -12.07
N GLN A 132 5.25 7.08 -11.67
CA GLN A 132 6.32 6.64 -12.57
C GLN A 132 6.51 5.11 -12.57
N GLN A 133 5.68 4.36 -11.85
CA GLN A 133 5.83 2.91 -11.71
C GLN A 133 5.57 2.16 -13.03
N HIS A 134 6.19 0.99 -13.16
CA HIS A 134 5.91 0.07 -14.26
C HIS A 134 4.80 -0.91 -13.88
N ARG A 135 3.78 -1.04 -14.73
CA ARG A 135 2.69 -2.01 -14.52
C ARG A 135 3.11 -3.46 -14.73
N LYS A 136 4.05 -3.69 -15.63
CA LYS A 136 4.61 -5.00 -15.97
C LYS A 136 6.11 -4.83 -16.32
N PRO A 137 6.90 -5.90 -16.15
CA PRO A 137 6.51 -7.17 -15.55
C PRO A 137 6.30 -7.05 -14.02
N LEU A 138 5.51 -7.95 -13.42
CA LEU A 138 5.20 -7.95 -11.98
C LEU A 138 6.29 -8.66 -11.18
N LEU A 139 6.25 -8.54 -9.85
CA LEU A 139 7.11 -9.35 -8.97
C LEU A 139 6.76 -10.82 -9.13
N GLY A 140 7.77 -11.70 -9.16
CA GLY A 140 7.64 -13.12 -9.49
C GLY A 140 7.97 -13.45 -10.95
N SER A 141 8.15 -12.43 -11.79
CA SER A 141 8.58 -12.61 -13.19
C SER A 141 10.09 -12.80 -13.32
N GLY A 142 10.87 -12.39 -12.33
CA GLY A 142 12.34 -12.37 -12.37
C GLY A 142 12.92 -11.22 -13.21
N GLY A 143 12.07 -10.31 -13.71
CA GLY A 143 12.46 -9.14 -14.47
C GLY A 143 11.73 -7.86 -14.07
N ALA A 144 11.11 -7.83 -12.89
CA ALA A 144 10.41 -6.65 -12.38
C ALA A 144 11.36 -5.46 -12.25
N LEU A 145 10.83 -4.26 -12.48
CA LEU A 145 11.57 -3.01 -12.36
C LEU A 145 10.93 -2.12 -11.27
N PRO A 146 11.22 -2.37 -9.98
CA PRO A 146 10.73 -1.53 -8.90
C PRO A 146 11.13 -0.07 -9.06
N ILE A 147 10.16 0.84 -8.89
CA ILE A 147 10.39 2.27 -8.97
C ILE A 147 10.39 2.88 -7.56
N PRO A 148 11.54 3.36 -7.07
CA PRO A 148 11.62 4.08 -5.80
C PRO A 148 11.01 5.48 -5.92
N TYR A 149 10.40 5.98 -4.85
CA TYR A 149 9.83 7.32 -4.77
C TYR A 149 10.02 7.96 -3.38
N GLY A 150 10.07 9.29 -3.34
CA GLY A 150 10.35 10.05 -2.12
C GLY A 150 11.84 10.24 -1.85
N PRO A 151 12.23 10.67 -0.63
CA PRO A 151 11.34 11.14 0.43
C PRO A 151 10.60 12.43 0.03
N ILE A 152 9.30 12.48 0.33
CA ILE A 152 8.42 13.65 0.12
C ILE A 152 7.74 13.98 1.45
N PRO A 153 7.49 15.26 1.79
CA PRO A 153 6.73 15.60 2.99
C PRO A 153 5.35 14.93 3.03
N LEU A 154 4.99 14.31 4.16
CA LEU A 154 3.66 13.78 4.37
C LEU A 154 2.67 14.94 4.56
N ALA A 155 1.93 15.24 3.49
CA ALA A 155 0.93 16.31 3.48
C ALA A 155 -0.46 15.77 3.09
N GLY A 156 -1.44 15.95 3.97
CA GLY A 156 -2.80 15.44 3.80
C GLY A 156 -2.95 14.00 4.30
N THR A 157 -3.77 13.21 3.58
CA THR A 157 -3.99 11.79 3.85
C THR A 157 -3.23 10.94 2.84
N LEU A 158 -2.43 10.01 3.33
CA LEU A 158 -1.91 8.93 2.52
C LEU A 158 -3.04 7.91 2.25
N LEU A 159 -3.21 7.56 0.98
CA LEU A 159 -4.03 6.46 0.50
C LEU A 159 -3.11 5.46 -0.21
N ILE A 160 -3.23 4.18 0.10
CA ILE A 160 -2.63 3.08 -0.67
C ILE A 160 -3.77 2.14 -1.04
N ALA A 161 -3.86 1.71 -2.29
CA ALA A 161 -4.92 0.81 -2.71
C ALA A 161 -4.53 -0.08 -3.89
N THR A 162 -5.22 -1.21 -4.01
CA THR A 162 -5.18 -2.08 -5.20
C THR A 162 -5.97 -1.49 -6.37
N ASP A 163 -5.84 -2.08 -7.56
CA ASP A 163 -6.45 -1.56 -8.77
C ASP A 163 -8.00 -1.60 -8.71
N GLY A 164 -8.56 -2.51 -7.91
CA GLY A 164 -9.99 -2.62 -7.62
C GLY A 164 -10.63 -1.34 -7.07
N LEU A 165 -9.85 -0.46 -6.41
CA LEU A 165 -10.27 0.91 -6.12
C LEU A 165 -9.84 1.87 -7.23
N ILE A 166 -8.55 1.91 -7.55
CA ILE A 166 -7.93 2.97 -8.36
C ILE A 166 -8.55 3.06 -9.75
N LYS A 167 -8.88 1.93 -10.35
CA LYS A 167 -9.44 1.82 -11.70
C LYS A 167 -10.94 2.13 -11.75
N TYR A 168 -11.64 1.97 -10.63
CA TYR A 168 -13.11 2.00 -10.58
C TYR A 168 -13.67 3.22 -9.83
N ALA A 169 -12.86 3.93 -9.04
CA ALA A 169 -13.25 5.16 -8.34
C ALA A 169 -12.51 6.39 -8.89
N PRO A 170 -13.22 7.43 -9.36
CA PRO A 170 -12.59 8.70 -9.70
C PRO A 170 -11.91 9.33 -8.47
N MET A 171 -10.73 9.91 -8.66
CA MET A 171 -9.98 10.58 -7.60
C MET A 171 -10.78 11.71 -6.91
N THR A 172 -11.73 12.34 -7.61
CA THR A 172 -12.65 13.31 -7.03
C THR A 172 -13.58 12.70 -5.98
N THR A 173 -14.12 11.51 -6.23
CA THR A 173 -14.95 10.74 -5.28
C THR A 173 -14.11 10.29 -4.09
N ILE A 174 -12.93 9.71 -4.35
CA ILE A 174 -11.97 9.30 -3.31
C ILE A 174 -11.67 10.47 -2.36
N ARG A 175 -11.34 11.64 -2.93
CA ARG A 175 -11.06 12.85 -2.15
C ARG A 175 -12.23 13.30 -1.30
N GLN A 176 -13.46 13.27 -1.84
CA GLN A 176 -14.66 13.63 -1.08
C GLN A 176 -14.90 12.70 0.10
N ILE A 177 -14.66 11.39 -0.07
CA ILE A 177 -14.80 10.42 1.02
C ILE A 177 -13.74 10.68 2.09
N ILE A 178 -12.48 10.86 1.69
CA ILE A 178 -11.36 11.16 2.62
C ILE A 178 -11.56 12.47 3.39
N SER A 179 -12.11 13.51 2.76
CA SER A 179 -12.27 14.82 3.40
C SER A 179 -13.47 14.92 4.35
N LYS A 180 -14.55 14.18 4.08
CA LYS A 180 -15.80 14.25 4.85
C LYS A 180 -15.87 13.28 6.03
N ASN A 181 -14.91 12.39 6.19
CA ASN A 181 -14.97 11.29 7.15
C ASN A 181 -13.74 11.24 8.06
N ALA A 182 -13.93 10.68 9.25
CA ALA A 182 -12.82 10.37 10.14
C ALA A 182 -12.02 9.18 9.59
N VAL A 183 -10.69 9.22 9.74
CA VAL A 183 -9.78 8.23 9.11
C VAL A 183 -10.21 6.78 9.34
N LYS A 184 -10.64 6.43 10.56
CA LYS A 184 -11.05 5.07 10.98
C LYS A 184 -12.24 4.46 10.23
N SER A 185 -12.93 5.21 9.38
CA SER A 185 -14.05 4.69 8.58
C SER A 185 -13.83 4.84 7.09
N VAL A 186 -12.71 5.43 6.66
CA VAL A 186 -12.50 5.80 5.26
C VAL A 186 -12.27 4.57 4.39
N ALA A 187 -11.52 3.57 4.85
CA ALA A 187 -11.15 2.42 4.03
C ALA A 187 -12.40 1.63 3.60
N ASN A 188 -13.30 1.34 4.54
CA ASN A 188 -14.58 0.70 4.24
C ASN A 188 -15.47 1.56 3.31
N LEU A 189 -15.55 2.87 3.54
CA LEU A 189 -16.33 3.77 2.67
C LEU A 189 -15.78 3.82 1.24
N LEU A 190 -14.46 3.68 1.06
CA LEU A 190 -13.83 3.60 -0.25
C LEU A 190 -14.13 2.27 -0.95
N ILE A 191 -14.17 1.15 -0.22
CA ILE A 191 -14.61 -0.14 -0.78
C ILE A 191 -16.07 -0.06 -1.21
N GLU A 192 -16.94 0.50 -0.36
CA GLU A 192 -18.37 0.60 -0.69
C GLU A 192 -18.65 1.54 -1.86
N CYS A 193 -17.78 2.52 -2.16
CA CYS A 193 -18.00 3.45 -3.27
C CYS A 193 -17.82 2.80 -4.66
N VAL A 194 -17.12 1.67 -4.74
CA VAL A 194 -16.96 0.88 -5.98
C VAL A 194 -17.90 -0.33 -6.04
N ARG A 195 -18.67 -0.60 -4.98
CA ARG A 195 -19.63 -1.71 -4.96
C ARG A 195 -20.77 -1.46 -5.93
N TYR A 196 -21.04 -2.44 -6.79
CA TYR A 196 -22.17 -2.36 -7.71
C TYR A 196 -23.51 -2.47 -6.96
N PRO A 197 -24.63 -1.98 -7.54
CA PRO A 197 -25.97 -2.15 -6.95
C PRO A 197 -26.35 -3.62 -6.68
N SER A 198 -25.74 -4.57 -7.39
CA SER A 198 -25.92 -6.01 -7.15
C SER A 198 -25.28 -6.50 -5.84
N GLY A 199 -24.45 -5.69 -5.19
CA GLY A 199 -23.65 -6.03 -4.03
C GLY A 199 -22.25 -6.55 -4.37
N ASN A 200 -21.98 -6.88 -5.64
CA ASN A 200 -20.67 -7.38 -6.07
C ASN A 200 -19.65 -6.24 -6.22
N LEU A 201 -18.38 -6.56 -6.03
CA LEU A 201 -17.26 -5.64 -6.31
C LEU A 201 -16.77 -5.81 -7.76
N PRO A 202 -16.13 -4.78 -8.33
CA PRO A 202 -15.50 -4.87 -9.65
C PRO A 202 -14.30 -5.80 -9.67
N ASP A 203 -13.53 -5.81 -8.58
CA ASP A 203 -12.38 -6.66 -8.32
C ASP A 203 -12.15 -6.82 -6.79
N ASN A 204 -11.12 -7.54 -6.37
CA ASN A 204 -10.62 -7.47 -4.99
C ASN A 204 -10.19 -6.03 -4.70
N VAL A 205 -10.58 -5.52 -3.55
CA VAL A 205 -10.32 -4.14 -3.16
C VAL A 205 -9.68 -4.13 -1.79
N THR A 206 -8.45 -3.66 -1.73
CA THR A 206 -7.72 -3.48 -0.48
C THR A 206 -7.21 -2.06 -0.38
N VAL A 207 -7.44 -1.45 0.78
CA VAL A 207 -7.24 -0.01 1.00
C VAL A 207 -6.60 0.23 2.35
N ILE A 208 -5.46 0.92 2.36
CA ILE A 208 -4.86 1.51 3.55
C ILE A 208 -5.03 3.03 3.48
N VAL A 209 -5.45 3.62 4.60
CA VAL A 209 -5.52 5.07 4.79
C VAL A 209 -4.68 5.43 6.00
N CYS A 210 -3.85 6.45 5.86
CA CYS A 210 -3.03 6.95 6.96
C CYS A 210 -3.02 8.48 6.97
N ARG A 211 -3.15 9.08 8.15
CA ARG A 211 -2.97 10.52 8.38
C ARG A 211 -2.14 10.72 9.63
N LYS A 212 -1.24 11.70 9.62
CA LYS A 212 -0.58 12.13 10.85
C LYS A 212 -1.64 12.49 11.90
N ALA A 213 -1.48 12.02 13.13
CA ALA A 213 -2.34 12.46 14.22
C ALA A 213 -2.12 13.96 14.44
N ASP A 214 -3.20 14.72 14.64
CA ASP A 214 -3.09 16.12 15.02
C ASP A 214 -2.32 16.16 16.35
N ASN A 215 -1.21 16.90 16.39
CA ASN A 215 -0.57 17.20 17.65
C ASN A 215 -1.60 17.99 18.46
N LEU A 216 -2.07 17.45 19.59
CA LEU A 216 -2.63 18.28 20.65
C LEU A 216 -1.45 19.13 21.15
N GLU A 217 -1.19 20.25 20.50
CA GLU A 217 -0.38 21.30 21.12
C GLU A 217 -1.08 21.65 22.43
N SER A 218 -0.36 21.43 23.53
CA SER A 218 -0.76 21.83 24.88
C SER A 218 -0.26 23.25 25.14
#